data_AF-M0CYU3-F1
#
_entry.id   AF-M0CYU3-F1
#
_cell.length_a   1.000
_cell.length_b   1.000
_cell.length_c   1.000
_cell.angle_alpha   90.00
_cell.angle_beta   90.00
_cell.angle_gamma   90.00
#
_symmetry.space_group_name_H-M   'P 1'
#
loop_
_entity.id
_entity.type
_entity.pdbx_description
1 polymer ?
#
loop_
_entity_poly.entity_id
_entity_poly.type
_entity_poly.pdbx_seq_one_letter_code
_entity_poly.pdbx_strand_id
1 'polypeptide(L)'
;MSRTKETLWERWVTRTVLEDITAAETPDPVEIVDDSGAELTRTDAYDDYRLGRGAGDYLYLLYLLDEPVETATDIIPVYVGETGNIANRLLEHFRRLRDSLPTTEWADDGSWGSYSKYDHIATVYERATSPLYVWGCDIDEREQGPYGFPTYRHELEAKIVGLAHSHPRFTRALANRDFVPNRVPQEMAKVGPEWVGLEAETPNEEARMIRETPTVNVTGETKGALWLEWVDQTIRREIHDPEMVDPIPLFETDEDLTVALTERGQLKRSAAIETRIRAEGKQCVNADGVKEGQSGLLYVLYQLESTTPSPEEIVPRYIGKAEAYGKKNTLSANFEEIAKDRAGTQKFARWGDGNAYHVGELTNTVFGDDSKKRSWASELFEQGTHRLKAQTYLWVRAWDNQQYPSPYGYPAYLAEAEPLLIGLAYAASPETLLNHNEVPADAPANTRAFEFQPVPREEPVGK
;
A
#
# COMPACT_ATOMS: atom_id res chain seq x y z
N MET A 1 3.72 -5.13 -29.62
CA MET A 1 2.55 -5.08 -28.70
C MET A 1 2.70 -3.84 -27.85
N SER A 2 1.62 -3.10 -27.57
CA SER A 2 1.67 -1.98 -26.63
C SER A 2 1.95 -2.53 -25.23
N ARG A 3 2.77 -1.82 -24.46
CA ARG A 3 3.10 -2.18 -23.08
C ARG A 3 1.90 -1.75 -22.21
N THR A 4 1.05 -2.67 -21.77
CA THR A 4 -0.10 -2.36 -20.90
C THR A 4 -0.10 -3.23 -19.64
N LYS A 5 -0.86 -2.82 -18.61
CA LYS A 5 -1.05 -3.63 -17.40
C LYS A 5 -1.84 -4.90 -17.68
N GLU A 6 -2.78 -4.87 -18.62
CA GLU A 6 -3.52 -6.05 -19.07
C GLU A 6 -2.57 -7.09 -19.68
N THR A 7 -1.63 -6.66 -20.53
CA THR A 7 -0.62 -7.56 -21.10
C THR A 7 0.30 -8.15 -20.01
N LEU A 8 0.60 -7.38 -18.95
CA LEU A 8 1.36 -7.89 -17.80
C LEU A 8 0.58 -8.94 -17.01
N TRP A 9 -0.70 -8.66 -16.74
CA TRP A 9 -1.62 -9.60 -16.09
C TRP A 9 -1.67 -10.92 -16.87
N GLU A 10 -2.02 -10.85 -18.16
CA GLU A 10 -2.17 -12.01 -19.02
C GLU A 10 -0.89 -12.85 -19.05
N ARG A 11 0.27 -12.21 -19.24
CA ARG A 11 1.56 -12.90 -19.26
C ARG A 11 1.87 -13.58 -17.93
N TRP A 12 1.60 -12.91 -16.80
CA TRP A 12 1.90 -13.46 -15.48
C TRP A 12 0.97 -14.62 -15.15
N VAL A 13 -0.34 -14.44 -15.32
CA VAL A 13 -1.35 -15.49 -15.08
C VAL A 13 -1.13 -16.70 -16.00
N THR A 14 -0.77 -16.47 -17.27
CA THR A 14 -0.45 -17.57 -18.20
C THR A 14 0.69 -18.43 -17.66
N ARG A 15 1.76 -17.81 -17.14
CA ARG A 15 2.98 -18.50 -16.65
C ARG A 15 2.90 -19.00 -15.20
N THR A 16 1.73 -18.86 -14.58
CA THR A 16 1.52 -19.22 -13.18
C THR A 16 0.23 -20.03 -13.08
N VAL A 17 -0.89 -19.35 -12.84
CA VAL A 17 -2.18 -19.97 -12.56
C VAL A 17 -2.64 -20.87 -13.72
N LEU A 18 -2.54 -20.41 -14.96
CA LEU A 18 -3.02 -21.19 -16.11
C LEU A 18 -2.13 -22.42 -16.40
N GLU A 19 -0.81 -22.28 -16.24
CA GLU A 19 0.12 -23.41 -16.31
C GLU A 19 -0.22 -24.46 -15.26
N ASP A 20 -0.52 -24.06 -14.01
CA ASP A 20 -0.88 -24.97 -12.93
C ASP A 20 -2.26 -25.63 -13.13
N ILE A 21 -3.25 -24.90 -13.69
CA ILE A 21 -4.59 -25.43 -14.02
C ILE A 21 -4.52 -26.46 -15.16
N THR A 22 -3.63 -26.26 -16.13
CA THR A 22 -3.54 -27.12 -17.32
C THR A 22 -2.55 -28.27 -17.16
N ALA A 23 -1.75 -28.26 -16.10
CA ALA A 23 -0.80 -29.32 -15.81
C ALA A 23 -1.52 -30.60 -15.35
N ALA A 24 -1.17 -31.73 -15.97
CA ALA A 24 -1.80 -33.03 -15.70
C ALA A 24 -1.48 -33.62 -14.32
N GLU A 25 -0.52 -33.02 -13.59
CA GLU A 25 0.02 -33.54 -12.33
C GLU A 25 -0.41 -32.72 -11.11
N THR A 26 -1.09 -31.59 -11.29
CA THR A 26 -1.46 -30.64 -10.22
C THR A 26 -2.97 -30.67 -9.93
N PRO A 27 -3.39 -30.51 -8.67
CA PRO A 27 -4.80 -30.55 -8.27
C PRO A 27 -5.59 -29.26 -8.60
N ASP A 28 -5.05 -28.35 -9.40
CA ASP A 28 -5.72 -27.09 -9.73
C ASP A 28 -6.60 -27.26 -10.99
N PRO A 29 -7.87 -26.80 -10.97
CA PRO A 29 -8.46 -25.90 -9.98
C PRO A 29 -9.04 -26.62 -8.73
N VAL A 30 -8.78 -26.10 -7.53
CA VAL A 30 -9.31 -26.66 -6.26
C VAL A 30 -10.56 -25.92 -5.80
N GLU A 31 -11.71 -26.57 -5.90
CA GLU A 31 -13.00 -26.04 -5.46
C GLU A 31 -13.07 -25.90 -3.93
N ILE A 32 -13.50 -24.74 -3.43
CA ILE A 32 -13.48 -24.44 -2.00
C ILE A 32 -14.70 -25.01 -1.26
N VAL A 33 -15.88 -24.92 -1.86
CA VAL A 33 -17.18 -25.15 -1.21
C VAL A 33 -17.82 -26.41 -1.76
N ASP A 34 -18.32 -27.28 -0.88
CA ASP A 34 -19.30 -28.31 -1.22
C ASP A 34 -20.67 -27.84 -0.72
N ASP A 35 -21.57 -27.56 -1.66
CA ASP A 35 -22.95 -27.10 -1.43
C ASP A 35 -24.00 -28.16 -1.76
N SER A 36 -23.59 -29.42 -1.97
CA SER A 36 -24.50 -30.54 -2.26
C SER A 36 -25.41 -30.91 -1.07
N GLY A 37 -25.06 -30.45 0.13
CA GLY A 37 -25.78 -30.65 1.38
C GLY A 37 -26.70 -29.50 1.80
N ALA A 38 -27.30 -29.62 2.99
CA ALA A 38 -28.14 -28.56 3.58
C ALA A 38 -27.33 -27.40 4.19
N GLU A 39 -26.03 -27.62 4.43
CA GLU A 39 -25.10 -26.63 4.98
C GLU A 39 -23.87 -26.55 4.07
N LEU A 40 -23.29 -25.36 3.91
CA LEU A 40 -22.01 -25.21 3.21
C LEU A 40 -20.90 -25.93 3.98
N THR A 41 -20.23 -26.85 3.29
CA THR A 41 -19.04 -27.53 3.79
C THR A 41 -17.85 -27.29 2.86
N ARG A 42 -16.66 -27.75 3.26
CA ARG A 42 -15.46 -27.68 2.41
C ARG A 42 -15.35 -28.97 1.63
N THR A 43 -14.85 -28.91 0.41
CA THR A 43 -14.49 -30.12 -0.34
C THR A 43 -13.29 -30.82 0.34
N ASP A 44 -13.19 -32.14 0.19
CA ASP A 44 -12.02 -32.90 0.66
C ASP A 44 -10.74 -32.42 -0.05
N ALA A 45 -10.84 -32.09 -1.34
CA ALA A 45 -9.73 -31.55 -2.13
C ALA A 45 -9.18 -30.24 -1.55
N TYR A 46 -10.05 -29.34 -1.10
CA TYR A 46 -9.64 -28.10 -0.44
C TYR A 46 -8.97 -28.34 0.91
N ASP A 47 -9.47 -29.30 1.69
CA ASP A 47 -8.87 -29.66 2.97
C ASP A 47 -7.48 -30.29 2.79
N ASP A 48 -7.31 -31.17 1.81
CA ASP A 48 -6.02 -31.75 1.45
C ASP A 48 -5.05 -30.68 0.93
N TYR A 49 -5.50 -29.81 0.03
CA TYR A 49 -4.70 -28.74 -0.53
C TYR A 49 -4.14 -27.80 0.53
N ARG A 50 -5.00 -27.27 1.40
CA ARG A 50 -4.58 -26.30 2.43
C ARG A 50 -3.68 -26.94 3.46
N LEU A 51 -3.91 -28.21 3.84
CA LEU A 51 -3.13 -28.92 4.85
C LEU A 51 -1.78 -29.40 4.28
N GLY A 52 -1.72 -29.69 2.98
CA GLY A 52 -0.51 -30.15 2.30
C GLY A 52 0.57 -29.09 2.12
N ARG A 53 0.23 -27.79 2.13
CA ARG A 53 1.18 -26.69 1.86
C ARG A 53 1.94 -26.18 3.10
N GLY A 54 1.38 -26.28 4.30
CA GLY A 54 2.11 -25.95 5.54
C GLY A 54 2.46 -24.46 5.70
N ALA A 55 3.68 -24.17 6.18
CA ALA A 55 4.18 -22.82 6.44
C ALA A 55 5.24 -22.44 5.39
N GLY A 56 5.19 -21.19 4.93
CA GLY A 56 5.97 -20.68 3.81
C GLY A 56 5.45 -19.30 3.40
N ASP A 57 6.15 -18.60 2.52
CA ASP A 57 5.72 -17.30 2.03
C ASP A 57 4.81 -17.49 0.81
N TYR A 58 3.49 -17.47 1.05
CA TYR A 58 2.50 -17.71 0.00
C TYR A 58 1.87 -16.43 -0.54
N LEU A 59 1.73 -16.38 -1.86
CA LEU A 59 0.66 -15.65 -2.54
C LEU A 59 -0.48 -16.63 -2.83
N TYR A 60 -1.73 -16.23 -2.64
CA TYR A 60 -2.89 -17.02 -3.03
C TYR A 60 -3.96 -16.17 -3.71
N LEU A 61 -4.73 -16.81 -4.58
CA LEU A 61 -5.85 -16.26 -5.31
C LEU A 61 -7.11 -17.05 -4.97
N LEU A 62 -8.20 -16.36 -4.68
CA LEU A 62 -9.56 -16.88 -4.84
C LEU A 62 -10.06 -16.43 -6.20
N TYR A 63 -10.58 -17.32 -7.01
CA TYR A 63 -10.93 -17.01 -8.39
C TYR A 63 -12.11 -17.83 -8.91
N LEU A 64 -12.71 -17.35 -9.99
CA LEU A 64 -13.70 -18.07 -10.79
C LEU A 64 -13.09 -18.47 -12.13
N LEU A 65 -13.68 -19.48 -12.76
CA LEU A 65 -13.36 -19.89 -14.12
C LEU A 65 -14.53 -19.59 -15.05
N ASP A 66 -14.22 -18.98 -16.19
CA ASP A 66 -15.13 -18.88 -17.33
C ASP A 66 -14.85 -20.06 -18.27
N GLU A 67 -15.79 -21.00 -18.37
CA GLU A 67 -15.57 -22.24 -19.12
C GLU A 67 -16.02 -22.13 -20.58
N PRO A 68 -15.24 -22.66 -21.54
CA PRO A 68 -13.96 -23.37 -21.36
C PRO A 68 -12.79 -22.42 -21.06
N VAL A 69 -11.86 -22.86 -20.20
CA VAL A 69 -10.68 -22.09 -19.82
C VAL A 69 -9.61 -22.22 -20.91
N GLU A 70 -9.45 -21.19 -21.73
CA GLU A 70 -8.48 -21.18 -22.84
C GLU A 70 -7.35 -20.18 -22.62
N THR A 71 -7.62 -19.11 -21.88
CA THR A 71 -6.76 -17.95 -21.77
C THR A 71 -6.70 -17.40 -20.35
N ALA A 72 -5.73 -16.51 -20.10
CA ALA A 72 -5.55 -15.85 -18.82
C ALA A 72 -6.74 -14.94 -18.41
N THR A 73 -7.54 -14.49 -19.39
CA THR A 73 -8.72 -13.65 -19.10
C THR A 73 -9.91 -14.46 -18.59
N ASP A 74 -9.89 -15.77 -18.77
CA ASP A 74 -10.95 -16.69 -18.31
C ASP A 74 -10.80 -17.03 -16.82
N ILE A 75 -9.69 -16.58 -16.21
CA ILE A 75 -9.42 -16.66 -14.77
C ILE A 75 -9.81 -15.32 -14.15
N ILE A 76 -10.96 -15.27 -13.48
CA ILE A 76 -11.52 -14.06 -12.89
C ILE A 76 -11.08 -13.97 -11.41
N PRO A 77 -10.14 -13.08 -11.04
CA PRO A 77 -9.70 -12.95 -9.66
C PRO A 77 -10.80 -12.32 -8.80
N VAL A 78 -11.15 -13.01 -7.72
CA VAL A 78 -12.09 -12.53 -6.70
C VAL A 78 -11.34 -11.92 -5.52
N TYR A 79 -10.23 -12.52 -5.11
CA TYR A 79 -9.39 -11.99 -4.04
C TYR A 79 -7.95 -12.43 -4.22
N VAL A 80 -7.02 -11.51 -4.03
CA VAL A 80 -5.58 -11.79 -3.96
C VAL A 80 -5.14 -11.58 -2.53
N GLY A 81 -4.33 -12.49 -1.99
CA GLY A 81 -3.81 -12.30 -0.64
C GLY A 81 -2.47 -12.95 -0.42
N GLU A 82 -1.87 -12.58 0.70
CA GLU A 82 -0.61 -13.12 1.16
C GLU A 82 -0.69 -13.73 2.56
N THR A 83 0.21 -14.68 2.86
CA THR A 83 0.30 -15.28 4.19
C THR A 83 1.57 -16.10 4.40
N GLY A 84 2.07 -16.13 5.65
CA GLY A 84 3.10 -17.06 6.11
C GLY A 84 2.55 -18.46 6.49
N ASN A 85 1.22 -18.62 6.47
CA ASN A 85 0.52 -19.84 6.89
C ASN A 85 -0.79 -19.98 6.09
N ILE A 86 -0.69 -20.62 4.92
CA ILE A 86 -1.81 -20.74 3.99
C ILE A 86 -2.94 -21.61 4.55
N ALA A 87 -2.61 -22.65 5.32
CA ALA A 87 -3.59 -23.55 5.93
C ALA A 87 -4.59 -22.80 6.83
N ASN A 88 -4.08 -21.96 7.74
CA ASN A 88 -4.89 -21.18 8.67
C ASN A 88 -5.65 -20.06 7.96
N ARG A 89 -4.99 -19.38 7.01
CA ARG A 89 -5.60 -18.26 6.29
C ARG A 89 -6.77 -18.71 5.42
N LEU A 90 -6.62 -19.82 4.69
CA LEU A 90 -7.68 -20.40 3.88
C LEU A 90 -8.87 -20.87 4.74
N LEU A 91 -8.60 -21.52 5.88
CA LEU A 91 -9.65 -21.87 6.84
C LEU A 91 -10.42 -20.66 7.37
N GLU A 92 -9.73 -19.55 7.63
CA GLU A 92 -10.36 -18.29 8.03
C GLU A 92 -11.27 -17.75 6.93
N HIS A 93 -10.81 -17.71 5.67
CA HIS A 93 -11.62 -17.28 4.52
C HIS A 93 -12.89 -18.09 4.37
N PHE A 94 -12.80 -19.43 4.42
CA PHE A 94 -13.99 -20.29 4.33
C PHE A 94 -15.00 -19.99 5.45
N ARG A 95 -14.55 -19.88 6.70
CA ARG A 95 -15.44 -19.57 7.85
C ARG A 95 -16.14 -18.24 7.65
N ARG A 96 -15.40 -17.21 7.25
CA ARG A 96 -15.94 -15.87 7.04
C ARG A 96 -16.88 -15.79 5.84
N LEU A 97 -16.58 -16.50 4.75
CA LEU A 97 -17.47 -16.65 3.61
C LEU A 97 -18.81 -17.26 4.03
N ARG A 98 -18.76 -18.40 4.73
CA ARG A 98 -19.97 -19.07 5.24
C ARG A 98 -20.78 -18.16 6.17
N ASP A 99 -20.11 -17.43 7.06
CA ASP A 99 -20.78 -16.53 8.01
C ASP A 99 -21.39 -15.28 7.31
N SER A 100 -21.00 -14.98 6.07
CA SER A 100 -21.53 -13.89 5.23
C SER A 100 -22.69 -14.34 4.31
N LEU A 101 -23.06 -15.62 4.32
CA LEU A 101 -24.15 -16.17 3.50
C LEU A 101 -25.42 -16.41 4.34
N PRO A 102 -26.63 -16.26 3.74
CA PRO A 102 -26.88 -15.81 2.36
C PRO A 102 -26.78 -14.28 2.23
N THR A 103 -26.36 -13.76 1.07
CA THR A 103 -26.18 -12.29 0.94
C THR A 103 -27.49 -11.52 0.81
N THR A 104 -28.61 -12.22 0.61
CA THR A 104 -29.97 -11.65 0.66
C THR A 104 -30.37 -11.18 2.06
N GLU A 105 -29.72 -11.66 3.12
CA GLU A 105 -29.92 -11.21 4.50
C GLU A 105 -29.04 -10.01 4.87
N TRP A 106 -28.12 -9.59 3.97
CA TRP A 106 -27.33 -8.41 4.19
C TRP A 106 -28.22 -7.16 4.30
N ALA A 107 -27.99 -6.39 5.35
CA ALA A 107 -28.62 -5.09 5.54
C ALA A 107 -27.53 -4.06 5.81
N ASP A 108 -27.65 -2.91 5.16
CA ASP A 108 -26.83 -1.77 5.51
C ASP A 108 -27.19 -1.31 6.94
N ASP A 109 -26.27 -1.56 7.87
CA ASP A 109 -26.40 -1.12 9.26
C ASP A 109 -25.96 0.36 9.45
N GLY A 110 -25.61 1.04 8.35
CA GLY A 110 -25.11 2.41 8.35
C GLY A 110 -23.69 2.55 8.92
N SER A 111 -23.07 1.44 9.32
CA SER A 111 -21.68 1.42 9.74
C SER A 111 -20.76 1.39 8.54
N TRP A 112 -19.59 2.04 8.67
CA TRP A 112 -18.62 1.95 7.60
C TRP A 112 -18.07 0.53 7.48
N GLY A 113 -18.11 -0.01 6.26
CA GLY A 113 -17.70 -1.38 5.97
C GLY A 113 -18.77 -2.42 6.30
N SER A 114 -20.03 -1.98 6.46
CA SER A 114 -21.22 -2.84 6.61
C SER A 114 -21.29 -3.94 5.56
N TYR A 115 -20.99 -3.60 4.31
CA TYR A 115 -20.61 -4.56 3.29
C TYR A 115 -19.10 -4.78 3.40
N SER A 116 -18.68 -5.94 3.91
CA SER A 116 -17.29 -6.33 4.17
C SER A 116 -16.63 -6.98 2.94
N LYS A 117 -15.34 -7.33 3.02
CA LYS A 117 -14.68 -8.07 1.93
C LYS A 117 -15.27 -9.48 1.78
N TYR A 118 -15.76 -10.07 2.86
CA TYR A 118 -16.34 -11.40 2.85
C TYR A 118 -17.76 -11.38 2.32
N ASP A 119 -18.52 -10.33 2.59
CA ASP A 119 -19.84 -10.13 1.96
C ASP A 119 -19.68 -9.97 0.45
N HIS A 120 -18.63 -9.28 -0.02
CA HIS A 120 -18.31 -9.22 -1.45
C HIS A 120 -17.97 -10.59 -2.04
N ILE A 121 -17.05 -11.35 -1.43
CA ILE A 121 -16.70 -12.70 -1.90
C ILE A 121 -17.96 -13.60 -1.91
N ALA A 122 -18.82 -13.49 -0.89
CA ALA A 122 -20.08 -14.22 -0.79
C ALA A 122 -21.06 -13.84 -1.92
N THR A 123 -21.21 -12.55 -2.22
CA THR A 123 -22.08 -12.11 -3.32
C THR A 123 -21.53 -12.54 -4.68
N VAL A 124 -20.21 -12.54 -4.86
CA VAL A 124 -19.58 -13.10 -6.07
C VAL A 124 -19.89 -14.59 -6.18
N TYR A 125 -19.71 -15.35 -5.10
CA TYR A 125 -20.03 -16.78 -5.05
C TYR A 125 -21.52 -17.07 -5.37
N GLU A 126 -22.47 -16.36 -4.77
CA GLU A 126 -23.91 -16.57 -5.04
C GLU A 126 -24.34 -16.18 -6.46
N ARG A 127 -23.62 -15.25 -7.11
CA ARG A 127 -23.94 -14.78 -8.47
C ARG A 127 -23.19 -15.55 -9.57
N ALA A 128 -22.12 -16.26 -9.22
CA ALA A 128 -21.32 -17.00 -10.18
C ALA A 128 -22.02 -18.28 -10.63
N THR A 129 -21.79 -18.66 -11.89
CA THR A 129 -22.21 -19.96 -12.43
C THR A 129 -21.13 -21.03 -12.27
N SER A 130 -19.89 -20.63 -11.99
CA SER A 130 -18.77 -21.53 -11.71
C SER A 130 -18.43 -21.55 -10.23
N PRO A 131 -17.85 -22.67 -9.73
CA PRO A 131 -17.37 -22.75 -8.36
C PRO A 131 -16.34 -21.68 -8.02
N LEU A 132 -16.23 -21.38 -6.71
CA LEU A 132 -15.13 -20.59 -6.19
C LEU A 132 -13.92 -21.49 -5.97
N TYR A 133 -12.82 -21.18 -6.65
CA TYR A 133 -11.58 -21.93 -6.61
C TYR A 133 -10.50 -21.21 -5.79
N VAL A 134 -9.51 -21.98 -5.31
CA VAL A 134 -8.29 -21.46 -4.70
C VAL A 134 -7.06 -21.86 -5.50
N TRP A 135 -6.13 -20.93 -5.64
CA TRP A 135 -4.77 -21.17 -6.11
C TRP A 135 -3.77 -20.54 -5.15
N GLY A 136 -2.60 -21.14 -5.01
CA GLY A 136 -1.57 -20.75 -4.07
C GLY A 136 -0.20 -21.07 -4.63
N CYS A 137 0.74 -20.15 -4.46
CA CYS A 137 2.11 -20.28 -4.91
C CYS A 137 3.05 -19.92 -3.77
N ASP A 138 4.02 -20.80 -3.51
CA ASP A 138 5.15 -20.44 -2.67
C ASP A 138 6.02 -19.45 -3.45
N ILE A 139 6.33 -18.32 -2.83
CA ILE A 139 7.05 -17.24 -3.48
C ILE A 139 8.53 -17.60 -3.65
N ASP A 140 9.07 -18.45 -2.78
CA ASP A 140 10.47 -18.90 -2.87
C ASP A 140 10.71 -19.78 -4.11
N GLU A 141 9.66 -20.38 -4.66
CA GLU A 141 9.70 -21.16 -5.91
C GLU A 141 9.69 -20.28 -7.17
N ARG A 142 9.55 -18.95 -7.03
CA ARG A 142 9.44 -18.02 -8.15
C ARG A 142 10.53 -16.95 -8.10
N GLU A 143 11.37 -16.91 -9.14
CA GLU A 143 12.46 -15.94 -9.21
C GLU A 143 12.01 -14.50 -9.46
N GLN A 144 10.84 -14.28 -10.09
CA GLN A 144 10.41 -12.96 -10.56
C GLN A 144 8.90 -12.73 -10.45
N GLY A 145 8.51 -11.49 -10.12
CA GLY A 145 7.13 -11.01 -10.20
C GLY A 145 6.70 -10.59 -11.62
N PRO A 146 5.47 -10.09 -11.81
CA PRO A 146 4.90 -9.77 -13.13
C PRO A 146 5.70 -8.71 -13.92
N TYR A 147 6.40 -7.82 -13.22
CA TYR A 147 7.24 -6.77 -13.81
C TYR A 147 8.63 -7.26 -14.23
N GLY A 148 8.99 -8.54 -14.01
CA GLY A 148 10.27 -9.12 -14.43
C GLY A 148 11.42 -8.90 -13.43
N PHE A 149 11.10 -8.59 -12.17
CA PHE A 149 12.08 -8.37 -11.10
C PHE A 149 11.81 -9.28 -9.90
N PRO A 150 12.85 -9.64 -9.12
CA PRO A 150 12.66 -10.31 -7.84
C PRO A 150 11.68 -9.55 -6.96
N THR A 151 10.92 -10.29 -6.16
CA THR A 151 9.84 -9.75 -5.35
C THR A 151 9.77 -10.52 -4.05
N TYR A 152 9.15 -9.92 -3.04
CA TYR A 152 8.75 -10.62 -1.83
C TYR A 152 7.23 -10.53 -1.68
N ARG A 153 6.71 -11.23 -0.68
CA ARG A 153 5.28 -11.48 -0.47
C ARG A 153 4.39 -10.24 -0.50
N HIS A 154 4.67 -9.25 0.35
CA HIS A 154 3.89 -8.01 0.41
C HIS A 154 3.97 -7.18 -0.89
N GLU A 155 5.17 -7.08 -1.49
CA GLU A 155 5.36 -6.40 -2.77
C GLU A 155 4.60 -7.10 -3.91
N LEU A 156 4.59 -8.44 -3.90
CA LEU A 156 3.90 -9.22 -4.93
C LEU A 156 2.38 -9.08 -4.82
N GLU A 157 1.80 -9.08 -3.62
CA GLU A 157 0.37 -8.82 -3.43
C GLU A 157 -0.02 -7.47 -4.04
N ALA A 158 0.73 -6.41 -3.73
CA ALA A 158 0.48 -5.08 -4.27
C ALA A 158 0.56 -5.04 -5.81
N LYS A 159 1.56 -5.71 -6.39
CA LYS A 159 1.71 -5.85 -7.85
C LYS A 159 0.50 -6.53 -8.48
N ILE A 160 0.07 -7.67 -7.95
CA ILE A 160 -1.02 -8.47 -8.52
C ILE A 160 -2.38 -7.78 -8.33
N VAL A 161 -2.64 -7.17 -7.17
CA VAL A 161 -3.86 -6.39 -6.93
C VAL A 161 -3.91 -5.17 -7.86
N GLY A 162 -2.81 -4.44 -8.03
CA GLY A 162 -2.73 -3.30 -8.95
C GLY A 162 -3.03 -3.69 -10.40
N LEU A 163 -2.51 -4.83 -10.86
CA LEU A 163 -2.80 -5.35 -12.20
C LEU A 163 -4.25 -5.79 -12.36
N ALA A 164 -4.78 -6.57 -11.41
CA ALA A 164 -6.16 -7.05 -11.44
C ALA A 164 -7.16 -5.89 -11.38
N HIS A 165 -6.91 -4.90 -10.52
CA HIS A 165 -7.80 -3.75 -10.36
C HIS A 165 -7.80 -2.82 -11.58
N SER A 166 -6.69 -2.71 -12.32
CA SER A 166 -6.65 -1.95 -13.56
C SER A 166 -7.36 -2.65 -14.73
N HIS A 167 -7.71 -3.93 -14.59
CA HIS A 167 -8.39 -4.71 -15.63
C HIS A 167 -9.93 -4.56 -15.50
N PRO A 168 -10.65 -4.01 -16.49
CA PRO A 168 -12.07 -3.67 -16.38
C PRO A 168 -12.94 -4.85 -15.99
N ARG A 169 -12.69 -6.02 -16.61
CA ARG A 169 -13.41 -7.28 -16.37
C ARG A 169 -13.43 -7.68 -14.88
N PHE A 170 -12.40 -7.29 -14.12
CA PHE A 170 -12.24 -7.76 -12.73
C PHE A 170 -12.61 -6.70 -11.70
N THR A 171 -12.73 -5.43 -12.08
CA THR A 171 -12.93 -4.30 -11.15
C THR A 171 -14.13 -4.47 -10.21
N ARG A 172 -15.16 -5.19 -10.65
CA ARG A 172 -16.40 -5.44 -9.89
C ARG A 172 -16.45 -6.82 -9.22
N ALA A 173 -15.55 -7.74 -9.59
CA ALA A 173 -15.39 -9.04 -8.96
C ALA A 173 -14.37 -9.00 -7.80
N LEU A 174 -13.33 -8.16 -7.93
CA LEU A 174 -12.21 -8.11 -6.98
C LEU A 174 -12.62 -7.48 -5.64
N ALA A 175 -12.50 -8.25 -4.55
CA ALA A 175 -12.86 -7.87 -3.19
C ALA A 175 -11.71 -7.24 -2.36
N ASN A 176 -10.52 -7.09 -2.96
CA ASN A 176 -9.36 -6.46 -2.30
C ASN A 176 -9.68 -5.03 -1.84
N ARG A 177 -9.22 -4.68 -0.64
CA ARG A 177 -9.40 -3.35 -0.04
C ARG A 177 -8.09 -2.63 0.24
N ASP A 178 -7.01 -3.38 0.40
CA ASP A 178 -5.66 -2.84 0.43
C ASP A 178 -5.11 -2.82 -1.00
N PHE A 179 -4.16 -1.92 -1.26
CA PHE A 179 -3.57 -1.63 -2.59
C PHE A 179 -4.53 -1.11 -3.67
N VAL A 180 -5.82 -0.96 -3.36
CA VAL A 180 -6.79 -0.22 -4.19
C VAL A 180 -7.07 1.16 -3.58
N PRO A 181 -7.43 2.18 -4.38
CA PRO A 181 -7.81 3.49 -3.86
C PRO A 181 -8.97 3.40 -2.85
N ASN A 182 -8.90 4.07 -1.70
CA ASN A 182 -9.95 4.02 -0.66
C ASN A 182 -11.35 4.45 -1.16
N ARG A 183 -11.43 5.17 -2.30
CA ARG A 183 -12.69 5.49 -2.96
C ARG A 183 -13.46 4.24 -3.37
N VAL A 184 -12.78 3.20 -3.83
CA VAL A 184 -13.38 1.93 -4.28
C VAL A 184 -14.15 1.24 -3.16
N PRO A 185 -13.56 0.92 -1.98
CA PRO A 185 -14.32 0.32 -0.89
C PRO A 185 -15.40 1.25 -0.31
N GLN A 186 -15.27 2.57 -0.46
CA GLN A 186 -16.33 3.53 -0.10
C GLN A 186 -17.55 3.41 -1.02
N GLU A 187 -17.33 3.36 -2.33
CA GLU A 187 -18.42 3.19 -3.30
C GLU A 187 -19.06 1.80 -3.18
N MET A 188 -18.23 0.77 -3.03
CA MET A 188 -18.67 -0.60 -2.79
C MET A 188 -19.55 -0.72 -1.54
N ALA A 189 -19.17 -0.09 -0.42
CA ALA A 189 -19.98 -0.10 0.81
C ALA A 189 -21.34 0.61 0.66
N LYS A 190 -21.43 1.65 -0.18
CA LYS A 190 -22.69 2.38 -0.44
C LYS A 190 -23.67 1.59 -1.31
N VAL A 191 -23.14 0.76 -2.21
CA VAL A 191 -23.95 0.00 -3.18
C VAL A 191 -24.27 -1.40 -2.66
N GLY A 192 -23.40 -1.98 -1.84
CA GLY A 192 -23.61 -3.32 -1.27
C GLY A 192 -23.54 -4.41 -2.35
N PRO A 193 -24.39 -5.46 -2.27
CA PRO A 193 -24.41 -6.56 -3.24
C PRO A 193 -24.52 -6.13 -4.71
N GLU A 194 -25.22 -5.02 -4.99
CA GLU A 194 -25.38 -4.49 -6.35
C GLU A 194 -24.08 -3.93 -6.95
N TRP A 195 -23.01 -3.81 -6.17
CA TRP A 195 -21.69 -3.46 -6.68
C TRP A 195 -21.12 -4.54 -7.59
N VAL A 196 -21.43 -5.81 -7.29
CA VAL A 196 -20.86 -6.99 -7.95
C VAL A 196 -21.48 -7.14 -9.34
N GLY A 197 -20.61 -7.13 -10.36
CA GLY A 197 -20.96 -7.37 -11.75
C GLY A 197 -19.89 -8.22 -12.43
N LEU A 198 -20.19 -9.49 -12.68
CA LEU A 198 -19.25 -10.45 -13.28
C LEU A 198 -19.07 -10.22 -14.80
N GLU A 199 -20.09 -9.62 -15.44
CA GLU A 199 -20.10 -9.27 -16.87
C GLU A 199 -19.72 -7.80 -17.13
N ALA A 200 -19.30 -7.06 -16.10
CA ALA A 200 -19.05 -5.63 -16.24
C ALA A 200 -17.70 -5.38 -16.93
N GLU A 201 -17.74 -4.88 -18.16
CA GLU A 201 -16.53 -4.49 -18.91
C GLU A 201 -16.20 -3.00 -18.81
N THR A 202 -17.07 -2.20 -18.18
CA THR A 202 -16.83 -0.76 -18.06
C THR A 202 -15.85 -0.49 -16.91
N PRO A 203 -14.67 0.09 -17.19
CA PRO A 203 -13.73 0.43 -16.12
C PRO A 203 -14.35 1.45 -15.17
N ASN A 204 -14.02 1.32 -13.87
CA ASN A 204 -14.29 2.40 -12.92
C ASN A 204 -13.41 3.64 -13.24
N GLU A 205 -13.67 4.76 -12.57
CA GLU A 205 -12.95 6.02 -12.82
C GLU A 205 -11.43 5.87 -12.66
N GLU A 206 -10.98 5.16 -11.63
CA GLU A 206 -9.57 4.90 -11.33
C GLU A 206 -8.92 4.07 -12.47
N ALA A 207 -9.52 2.95 -12.87
CA ALA A 207 -9.05 2.12 -13.98
C ALA A 207 -9.01 2.87 -15.31
N ARG A 208 -9.98 3.76 -15.56
CA ARG A 208 -9.97 4.63 -16.75
C ARG A 208 -8.77 5.58 -16.73
N MET A 209 -8.50 6.25 -15.61
CA MET A 209 -7.37 7.18 -15.48
C MET A 209 -6.02 6.48 -15.75
N ILE A 210 -5.83 5.27 -15.24
CA ILE A 210 -4.61 4.48 -15.49
C ILE A 210 -4.46 4.08 -16.95
N ARG A 211 -5.55 3.70 -17.63
CA ARG A 211 -5.54 3.34 -19.05
C ARG A 211 -5.21 4.51 -19.97
N GLU A 212 -5.67 5.71 -19.60
CA GLU A 212 -5.42 6.94 -20.35
C GLU A 212 -4.01 7.49 -20.10
N THR A 213 -3.34 7.04 -19.04
CA THR A 213 -1.98 7.48 -18.71
C THR A 213 -0.94 6.70 -19.53
N PRO A 214 -0.03 7.37 -20.25
CA PRO A 214 1.02 6.69 -21.01
C PRO A 214 1.98 5.90 -20.11
N THR A 215 2.46 4.75 -20.59
CA THR A 215 3.60 4.06 -19.98
C THR A 215 4.90 4.82 -20.24
N VAL A 216 5.80 4.78 -19.28
CA VAL A 216 7.15 5.36 -19.38
C VAL A 216 8.16 4.24 -19.58
N ASN A 217 9.12 4.45 -20.47
CA ASN A 217 10.25 3.53 -20.59
C ASN A 217 11.20 3.79 -19.43
N VAL A 218 11.33 2.78 -18.58
CA VAL A 218 12.38 2.70 -17.56
C VAL A 218 13.56 1.91 -18.10
N THR A 219 14.76 2.28 -17.68
CA THR A 219 16.03 1.71 -18.16
C THR A 219 16.77 0.89 -17.11
N GLY A 220 16.39 1.00 -15.83
CA GLY A 220 16.99 0.23 -14.75
C GLY A 220 16.88 -1.29 -14.93
N GLU A 221 18.03 -1.97 -14.95
CA GLU A 221 18.13 -3.43 -15.09
C GLU A 221 17.90 -4.19 -13.77
N THR A 222 17.93 -3.49 -12.63
CA THR A 222 17.67 -4.03 -11.30
C THR A 222 16.68 -3.15 -10.55
N LYS A 223 16.07 -3.66 -9.48
CA LYS A 223 15.20 -2.84 -8.60
C LYS A 223 15.95 -1.63 -8.02
N GLY A 224 17.22 -1.81 -7.65
CA GLY A 224 18.05 -0.70 -7.17
C GLY A 224 18.30 0.35 -8.25
N ALA A 225 18.56 -0.06 -9.50
CA ALA A 225 18.72 0.88 -10.61
C ALA A 225 17.41 1.64 -10.92
N LEU A 226 16.26 0.96 -10.84
CA LEU A 226 14.95 1.61 -10.99
C LEU A 226 14.67 2.62 -9.87
N TRP A 227 15.08 2.34 -8.64
CA TRP A 227 15.01 3.31 -7.54
C TRP A 227 15.80 4.57 -7.87
N LEU A 228 17.07 4.42 -8.26
CA LEU A 228 17.96 5.55 -8.59
C LEU A 228 17.44 6.36 -9.78
N GLU A 229 16.93 5.69 -10.81
CA GLU A 229 16.27 6.34 -11.96
C GLU A 229 15.04 7.14 -11.52
N TRP A 230 14.19 6.57 -10.64
CA TRP A 230 13.03 7.28 -10.11
C TRP A 230 13.43 8.50 -9.26
N VAL A 231 14.43 8.36 -8.39
CA VAL A 231 14.97 9.46 -7.58
C VAL A 231 15.54 10.58 -8.45
N ASP A 232 16.28 10.23 -9.51
CA ASP A 232 16.84 11.20 -10.45
C ASP A 232 15.75 12.03 -11.13
N GLN A 233 14.69 11.36 -11.60
CA GLN A 233 13.56 11.98 -12.32
C GLN A 233 12.60 12.75 -11.40
N THR A 234 12.70 12.59 -10.07
CA THR A 234 11.79 13.19 -9.09
C THR A 234 12.53 14.07 -8.09
N ILE A 235 12.95 13.50 -6.97
CA ILE A 235 13.51 14.20 -5.81
C ILE A 235 14.74 15.01 -6.22
N ARG A 236 15.69 14.40 -6.93
CA ARG A 236 16.92 15.07 -7.35
C ARG A 236 16.66 16.21 -8.32
N ARG A 237 15.78 15.98 -9.31
CA ARG A 237 15.38 17.02 -10.27
C ARG A 237 14.84 18.25 -9.56
N GLU A 238 13.99 18.06 -8.55
CA GLU A 238 13.40 19.17 -7.79
C GLU A 238 14.40 19.85 -6.84
N ILE A 239 15.35 19.11 -6.25
CA ILE A 239 16.46 19.69 -5.48
C ILE A 239 17.31 20.64 -6.33
N HIS A 240 17.46 20.35 -7.63
CA HIS A 240 18.25 21.15 -8.57
C HIS A 240 17.43 22.17 -9.36
N ASP A 241 16.12 22.23 -9.14
CA ASP A 241 15.25 23.20 -9.80
C ASP A 241 15.27 24.53 -9.03
N PRO A 242 15.78 25.64 -9.63
CA PRO A 242 15.86 26.93 -8.94
C PRO A 242 14.50 27.55 -8.62
N GLU A 243 13.40 27.06 -9.21
CA GLU A 243 12.04 27.50 -8.91
C GLU A 243 11.42 26.71 -7.73
N MET A 244 12.07 25.62 -7.32
CA MET A 244 11.63 24.79 -6.21
C MET A 244 12.35 25.17 -4.91
N VAL A 245 11.64 24.97 -3.80
CA VAL A 245 12.17 25.21 -2.45
C VAL A 245 12.81 23.96 -1.83
N ASP A 246 12.97 22.91 -2.62
CA ASP A 246 13.53 21.64 -2.18
C ASP A 246 15.07 21.71 -2.13
N PRO A 247 15.71 20.95 -1.23
CA PRO A 247 15.13 20.01 -0.27
C PRO A 247 14.53 20.75 0.96
N ILE A 248 13.36 20.30 1.44
CA ILE A 248 12.67 20.92 2.58
C ILE A 248 12.96 20.14 3.88
N PRO A 249 13.59 20.75 4.91
CA PRO A 249 13.75 20.15 6.22
C PRO A 249 12.42 19.71 6.84
N LEU A 250 12.35 18.49 7.37
CA LEU A 250 11.16 18.03 8.11
C LEU A 250 10.98 18.83 9.41
N PHE A 251 12.07 19.04 10.14
CA PHE A 251 12.07 19.71 11.44
C PHE A 251 12.63 21.13 11.35
N GLU A 252 12.17 21.99 12.25
CA GLU A 252 12.84 23.26 12.54
C GLU A 252 14.01 22.98 13.49
N THR A 253 15.21 23.41 13.12
CA THR A 253 16.43 23.19 13.91
C THR A 253 17.20 24.49 14.12
N ASP A 254 18.05 24.50 15.15
CA ASP A 254 19.12 25.48 15.27
C ASP A 254 20.34 25.11 14.40
N GLU A 255 21.44 25.86 14.56
CA GLU A 255 22.70 25.66 13.84
C GLU A 255 23.37 24.31 14.15
N ASP A 256 23.07 23.72 15.32
CA ASP A 256 23.62 22.45 15.77
C ASP A 256 22.72 21.25 15.42
N LEU A 257 21.63 21.44 14.66
CA LEU A 257 20.62 20.43 14.34
C LEU A 257 19.77 19.97 15.56
N THR A 258 19.72 20.77 16.61
CA THR A 258 18.78 20.54 17.73
C THR A 258 17.37 20.88 17.28
N VAL A 259 16.45 19.92 17.36
CA VAL A 259 15.07 20.12 16.92
C VAL A 259 14.32 21.01 17.90
N ALA A 260 13.79 22.12 17.39
CA ALA A 260 12.93 23.02 18.15
C ALA A 260 11.67 22.28 18.65
N LEU A 261 11.14 22.72 19.79
CA LEU A 261 9.91 22.16 20.36
C LEU A 261 8.75 23.13 20.20
N THR A 262 7.55 22.59 20.02
CA THR A 262 6.30 23.36 20.12
C THR A 262 6.08 23.80 21.57
N GLU A 263 5.13 24.71 21.81
CA GLU A 263 4.71 25.10 23.16
C GLU A 263 4.21 23.91 24.02
N ARG A 264 3.82 22.81 23.37
CA ARG A 264 3.40 21.56 24.02
C ARG A 264 4.55 20.57 24.24
N GLY A 265 5.79 20.97 23.97
CA GLY A 265 6.97 20.12 24.11
C GLY A 265 7.09 19.04 23.04
N GLN A 266 6.48 19.23 21.86
CA GLN A 266 6.53 18.25 20.76
C GLN A 266 7.58 18.64 19.73
N LEU A 267 8.15 17.68 18.99
CA LEU A 267 9.10 17.96 17.91
C LEU A 267 8.44 18.88 16.87
N LYS A 268 9.04 20.05 16.61
CA LYS A 268 8.46 21.08 15.74
C LYS A 268 8.85 20.82 14.29
N ARG A 269 7.85 20.65 13.43
CA ARG A 269 8.03 20.64 11.98
C ARG A 269 8.48 22.02 11.47
N SER A 270 9.23 22.05 10.38
CA SER A 270 9.55 23.34 9.74
C SER A 270 8.29 24.00 9.16
N ALA A 271 8.22 25.33 9.19
CA ALA A 271 7.11 26.06 8.58
C ALA A 271 7.00 25.80 7.06
N ALA A 272 8.14 25.56 6.40
CA ALA A 272 8.20 25.25 4.98
C ALA A 272 7.53 23.92 4.66
N ILE A 273 7.78 22.86 5.45
CA ILE A 273 7.15 21.56 5.20
C ILE A 273 5.65 21.58 5.53
N GLU A 274 5.23 22.31 6.56
CA GLU A 274 3.79 22.49 6.82
C GLU A 274 3.09 23.22 5.66
N THR A 275 3.74 24.23 5.10
CA THR A 275 3.23 24.94 3.92
C THR A 275 3.13 24.01 2.71
N ARG A 276 4.16 23.19 2.44
CA ARG A 276 4.15 22.21 1.35
C ARG A 276 3.03 21.18 1.53
N ILE A 277 2.91 20.55 2.70
CA ILE A 277 1.84 19.55 2.95
C ILE A 277 0.45 20.15 2.75
N ARG A 278 0.21 21.40 3.17
CA ARG A 278 -1.07 22.09 2.91
C ARG A 278 -1.29 22.35 1.43
N ALA A 279 -0.29 22.84 0.72
CA ALA A 279 -0.39 23.15 -0.70
C ALA A 279 -0.70 21.89 -1.53
N GLU A 280 0.05 20.81 -1.32
CA GLU A 280 -0.18 19.52 -1.97
C GLU A 280 -1.53 18.94 -1.54
N GLY A 281 -1.87 18.99 -0.25
CA GLY A 281 -3.15 18.47 0.24
C GLY A 281 -4.36 19.18 -0.36
N LYS A 282 -4.29 20.50 -0.60
CA LYS A 282 -5.35 21.29 -1.28
C LYS A 282 -5.53 20.91 -2.76
N GLN A 283 -4.59 20.17 -3.35
CA GLN A 283 -4.80 19.59 -4.68
C GLN A 283 -5.80 18.43 -4.61
N CYS A 284 -5.79 17.66 -3.51
CA CYS A 284 -6.65 16.49 -3.31
C CYS A 284 -8.03 16.83 -2.73
N VAL A 285 -8.18 17.94 -2.00
CA VAL A 285 -9.42 18.27 -1.26
C VAL A 285 -9.87 19.71 -1.43
N ASN A 286 -11.15 19.96 -1.22
CA ASN A 286 -11.76 21.28 -1.07
C ASN A 286 -12.64 21.31 0.19
N ALA A 287 -13.35 22.42 0.44
CA ALA A 287 -14.21 22.56 1.61
C ALA A 287 -15.37 21.53 1.65
N ASP A 288 -15.78 21.01 0.48
CA ASP A 288 -16.91 20.09 0.32
C ASP A 288 -16.49 18.61 0.38
N GLY A 289 -15.19 18.31 0.34
CA GLY A 289 -14.67 16.95 0.46
C GLY A 289 -13.46 16.68 -0.42
N VAL A 290 -13.40 15.44 -0.94
CA VAL A 290 -12.33 15.01 -1.85
C VAL A 290 -12.64 15.49 -3.27
N LYS A 291 -11.65 16.05 -3.94
CA LYS A 291 -11.76 16.51 -5.34
C LYS A 291 -11.59 15.33 -6.30
N GLU A 292 -12.08 15.50 -7.52
CA GLU A 292 -11.63 14.67 -8.64
C GLU A 292 -10.15 14.98 -8.95
N GLY A 293 -9.38 13.96 -9.34
CA GLY A 293 -7.94 14.07 -9.59
C GLY A 293 -7.09 13.34 -8.55
N GLN A 294 -6.13 14.03 -7.95
CA GLN A 294 -5.13 13.42 -7.07
C GLN A 294 -5.78 12.83 -5.80
N SER A 295 -5.59 11.52 -5.59
CA SER A 295 -6.26 10.75 -4.52
C SER A 295 -5.62 10.88 -3.14
N GLY A 296 -4.48 11.57 -3.04
CA GLY A 296 -3.77 11.79 -1.78
C GLY A 296 -2.33 12.23 -1.98
N LEU A 297 -1.54 12.12 -0.91
CA LEU A 297 -0.12 12.46 -0.91
C LEU A 297 0.75 11.21 -0.89
N LEU A 298 1.81 11.21 -1.70
CA LEU A 298 2.96 10.33 -1.57
C LEU A 298 4.09 11.11 -0.89
N TYR A 299 4.85 10.47 -0.02
CA TYR A 299 5.99 11.11 0.63
C TYR A 299 7.17 10.16 0.85
N VAL A 300 8.36 10.75 0.83
CA VAL A 300 9.65 10.11 1.08
C VAL A 300 10.40 10.92 2.12
N LEU A 301 10.67 10.32 3.26
CA LEU A 301 11.62 10.80 4.26
C LEU A 301 13.03 10.38 3.81
N TYR A 302 13.97 11.32 3.76
CA TYR A 302 15.34 11.03 3.31
C TYR A 302 16.36 11.92 4.02
N GLN A 303 17.63 11.53 3.88
CA GLN A 303 18.80 12.33 4.27
C GLN A 303 19.73 12.46 3.07
N LEU A 304 20.55 13.51 3.07
CA LEU A 304 21.51 13.79 2.00
C LEU A 304 22.94 13.56 2.50
N GLU A 305 23.75 12.90 1.68
CA GLU A 305 25.19 12.72 1.97
C GLU A 305 26.03 13.92 1.50
N SER A 306 25.51 14.71 0.55
CA SER A 306 26.19 15.90 0.02
C SER A 306 25.20 17.04 -0.23
N THR A 307 25.71 18.27 -0.39
CA THR A 307 24.88 19.47 -0.68
C THR A 307 24.37 19.51 -2.12
N THR A 308 24.95 18.72 -3.01
CA THR A 308 24.57 18.62 -4.44
C THR A 308 24.49 17.14 -4.80
N PRO A 309 23.47 16.44 -4.27
CA PRO A 309 23.48 14.99 -4.23
C PRO A 309 23.34 14.35 -5.62
N SER A 310 24.10 13.29 -5.88
CA SER A 310 23.71 12.29 -6.89
C SER A 310 22.51 11.47 -6.39
N PRO A 311 21.82 10.70 -7.25
CA PRO A 311 20.70 9.85 -6.81
C PRO A 311 21.05 8.89 -5.67
N GLU A 312 22.28 8.36 -5.64
CA GLU A 312 22.78 7.46 -4.61
C GLU A 312 22.99 8.16 -3.26
N GLU A 313 23.28 9.46 -3.29
CA GLU A 313 23.51 10.29 -2.10
C GLU A 313 22.18 10.80 -1.48
N ILE A 314 21.03 10.47 -2.08
CA ILE A 314 19.69 10.69 -1.55
C ILE A 314 19.23 9.41 -0.86
N VAL A 315 19.55 9.30 0.43
CA VAL A 315 19.35 8.07 1.21
C VAL A 315 17.91 8.00 1.72
N PRO A 316 17.06 7.08 1.22
CA PRO A 316 15.70 6.93 1.72
C PRO A 316 15.72 6.40 3.15
N ARG A 317 14.86 6.98 3.99
CA ARG A 317 14.61 6.53 5.38
C ARG A 317 13.22 5.97 5.53
N TYR A 318 12.22 6.49 4.85
CA TYR A 318 10.86 5.96 4.92
C TYR A 318 10.03 6.44 3.74
N ILE A 319 9.16 5.57 3.22
CA ILE A 319 8.21 5.90 2.16
C ILE A 319 6.82 5.64 2.70
N GLY A 320 5.89 6.53 2.40
CA GLY A 320 4.49 6.25 2.71
C GLY A 320 3.50 7.12 1.97
N LYS A 321 2.22 6.87 2.21
CA LYS A 321 1.11 7.65 1.65
C LYS A 321 0.15 8.20 2.70
N ALA A 322 -0.66 9.17 2.26
CA ALA A 322 -1.86 9.62 2.94
C ALA A 322 -2.99 9.80 1.92
N GLU A 323 -4.02 8.98 1.98
CA GLU A 323 -5.17 9.10 1.08
C GLU A 323 -6.19 10.13 1.57
N ALA A 324 -6.72 10.92 0.62
CA ALA A 324 -7.75 11.91 0.85
C ALA A 324 -9.11 11.27 1.13
N TYR A 325 -9.41 10.15 0.45
CA TYR A 325 -10.51 9.27 0.83
C TYR A 325 -10.14 8.51 2.10
N GLY A 326 -10.99 8.60 3.11
CA GLY A 326 -10.80 7.88 4.36
C GLY A 326 -11.18 6.42 4.22
N LYS A 327 -10.58 5.56 5.04
CA LYS A 327 -11.13 4.22 5.29
C LYS A 327 -12.53 4.41 5.87
N LYS A 328 -12.71 4.97 7.07
CA LYS A 328 -14.05 5.05 7.72
C LYS A 328 -15.00 6.15 7.24
N ASN A 329 -14.51 7.21 6.61
CA ASN A 329 -15.27 8.39 6.24
C ASN A 329 -14.95 8.77 4.78
N THR A 330 -15.90 9.37 4.06
CA THR A 330 -15.65 9.87 2.69
C THR A 330 -14.40 10.76 2.64
N LEU A 331 -14.28 11.72 3.56
CA LEU A 331 -13.07 12.52 3.75
C LEU A 331 -12.22 11.93 4.88
N SER A 332 -10.96 11.65 4.57
CA SER A 332 -9.95 11.19 5.52
C SER A 332 -9.70 12.23 6.60
N ALA A 333 -9.65 11.79 7.85
CA ALA A 333 -9.33 12.67 8.98
C ALA A 333 -7.92 13.31 8.86
N ASN A 334 -7.07 12.75 7.99
CA ASN A 334 -5.77 13.33 7.65
C ASN A 334 -5.86 14.66 6.87
N PHE A 335 -6.98 14.89 6.18
CA PHE A 335 -7.18 16.03 5.28
C PHE A 335 -8.26 17.00 5.77
N GLU A 336 -9.00 16.70 6.85
CA GLU A 336 -10.09 17.56 7.36
C GLU A 336 -9.63 19.00 7.66
N GLU A 337 -8.48 19.17 8.30
CA GLU A 337 -7.94 20.50 8.60
C GLU A 337 -7.49 21.23 7.33
N ILE A 338 -6.96 20.50 6.34
CA ILE A 338 -6.51 21.06 5.05
C ILE A 338 -7.71 21.52 4.22
N ALA A 339 -8.74 20.66 4.13
CA ALA A 339 -10.00 20.94 3.42
C ALA A 339 -10.69 22.19 3.94
N LYS A 340 -10.71 22.38 5.27
CA LYS A 340 -11.39 23.48 5.94
C LYS A 340 -10.50 24.70 6.17
N ASP A 341 -9.27 24.69 5.63
CA ASP A 341 -8.25 25.72 5.80
C ASP A 341 -8.00 26.13 7.25
N ARG A 342 -7.94 25.14 8.15
CA ARG A 342 -7.74 25.33 9.59
C ARG A 342 -6.30 25.06 9.99
N ALA A 343 -5.85 25.76 11.03
CA ALA A 343 -4.48 25.68 11.52
C ALA A 343 -4.14 24.37 12.27
N GLY A 344 -5.12 23.50 12.56
CA GLY A 344 -4.88 22.25 13.30
C GLY A 344 -3.92 21.32 12.55
N THR A 345 -3.01 20.68 13.30
CA THR A 345 -2.00 19.77 12.73
C THR A 345 -1.97 18.38 13.37
N GLN A 346 -2.95 18.01 14.21
CA GLN A 346 -2.94 16.72 14.91
C GLN A 346 -2.93 15.48 14.02
N LYS A 347 -3.69 15.50 12.92
CA LYS A 347 -3.85 14.36 11.99
C LYS A 347 -3.17 14.57 10.64
N PHE A 348 -2.55 15.73 10.48
CA PHE A 348 -2.13 16.37 9.25
C PHE A 348 -1.39 15.47 8.25
N ALA A 349 -2.10 14.96 7.24
CA ALA A 349 -1.56 14.10 6.18
C ALA A 349 -0.63 12.97 6.68
N ARG A 350 -0.98 12.31 7.80
CA ARG A 350 -0.13 11.35 8.55
C ARG A 350 1.08 11.92 9.30
N TRP A 351 1.51 13.14 9.00
CA TRP A 351 2.64 13.87 9.62
C TRP A 351 2.26 14.72 10.85
N GLY A 352 1.07 14.51 11.39
CA GLY A 352 0.56 15.28 12.51
C GLY A 352 1.24 15.00 13.86
N ASP A 353 0.98 15.88 14.82
CA ASP A 353 1.52 15.84 16.19
C ASP A 353 0.65 15.02 17.17
N GLY A 354 -0.45 14.41 16.71
CA GLY A 354 -1.24 13.49 17.53
C GLY A 354 -0.55 12.14 17.76
N ASN A 355 -0.87 11.47 18.87
CA ASN A 355 -0.22 10.24 19.35
C ASN A 355 -0.32 8.99 18.42
N ALA A 356 -0.98 9.08 17.27
CA ALA A 356 -1.13 8.01 16.28
C ALA A 356 -0.67 8.44 14.87
N TYR A 357 0.20 9.45 14.83
CA TYR A 357 0.71 10.12 13.64
C TYR A 357 2.24 10.26 13.73
N HIS A 358 2.93 10.38 12.60
CA HIS A 358 4.38 10.21 12.52
C HIS A 358 5.16 11.08 13.50
N VAL A 359 4.87 12.39 13.55
CA VAL A 359 5.60 13.32 14.43
C VAL A 359 5.21 13.12 15.89
N GLY A 360 3.94 12.85 16.19
CA GLY A 360 3.48 12.58 17.56
C GLY A 360 4.07 11.29 18.12
N GLU A 361 4.04 10.18 17.38
CA GLU A 361 4.64 8.90 17.80
C GLU A 361 6.16 9.00 17.96
N LEU A 362 6.83 9.74 17.08
CA LEU A 362 8.26 10.00 17.17
C LEU A 362 8.59 10.87 18.39
N THR A 363 7.81 11.93 18.64
CA THR A 363 7.95 12.76 19.85
C THR A 363 7.83 11.90 21.11
N ASN A 364 6.77 11.09 21.21
CA ASN A 364 6.54 10.22 22.36
C ASN A 364 7.71 9.24 22.55
N THR A 365 8.30 8.75 21.46
CA THR A 365 9.48 7.88 21.53
C THR A 365 10.73 8.64 22.00
N VAL A 366 11.02 9.80 21.41
CA VAL A 366 12.19 10.62 21.74
C VAL A 366 12.19 11.04 23.21
N PHE A 367 11.02 11.37 23.77
CA PHE A 367 10.87 11.78 25.17
C PHE A 367 10.46 10.64 26.13
N GLY A 368 10.44 9.39 25.67
CA GLY A 368 10.31 8.21 26.54
C GLY A 368 8.88 7.88 27.01
N ASP A 369 7.84 8.46 26.39
CA ASP A 369 6.44 8.14 26.65
C ASP A 369 5.97 6.86 25.94
N ASP A 370 6.62 6.47 24.84
CA ASP A 370 6.32 5.27 24.04
C ASP A 370 7.61 4.74 23.38
N SER A 371 7.51 3.65 22.61
CA SER A 371 8.60 3.01 21.87
C SER A 371 8.25 2.62 20.43
N LYS A 372 7.04 2.95 19.94
CA LYS A 372 6.59 2.57 18.59
C LYS A 372 7.50 3.02 17.46
N LYS A 373 8.18 4.17 17.60
CA LYS A 373 9.10 4.72 16.59
C LYS A 373 10.56 4.62 17.02
N ARG A 374 10.91 3.57 17.79
CA ARG A 374 12.28 3.40 18.31
C ARG A 374 13.34 3.31 17.21
N SER A 375 13.05 2.64 16.09
CA SER A 375 13.93 2.60 14.93
C SER A 375 14.22 4.00 14.38
N TRP A 376 13.17 4.83 14.21
CA TRP A 376 13.34 6.21 13.75
C TRP A 376 14.10 7.07 14.76
N ALA A 377 13.82 6.94 16.06
CA ALA A 377 14.55 7.66 17.09
C ALA A 377 16.04 7.27 17.08
N SER A 378 16.32 5.96 17.07
CA SER A 378 17.68 5.40 16.97
C SER A 378 18.43 5.94 15.77
N GLU A 379 17.82 5.95 14.59
CA GLU A 379 18.52 6.29 13.34
C GLU A 379 18.60 7.79 13.07
N LEU A 380 17.63 8.58 13.49
CA LEU A 380 17.57 10.01 13.17
C LEU A 380 18.20 10.90 14.24
N PHE A 381 18.21 10.49 15.51
CA PHE A 381 18.63 11.33 16.64
C PHE A 381 19.87 10.81 17.36
N GLU A 382 20.65 11.72 17.95
CA GLU A 382 21.69 11.35 18.90
C GLU A 382 21.05 10.81 20.19
N GLN A 383 21.71 9.82 20.81
CA GLN A 383 21.21 9.15 22.02
C GLN A 383 21.03 10.16 23.18
N GLY A 384 19.88 10.10 23.85
CA GLY A 384 19.59 10.97 25.00
C GLY A 384 19.28 12.42 24.64
N THR A 385 19.17 12.76 23.35
CA THR A 385 18.91 14.14 22.89
C THR A 385 17.81 14.19 21.83
N HIS A 386 17.34 15.40 21.56
CA HIS A 386 16.50 15.74 20.39
C HIS A 386 17.31 16.41 19.27
N ARG A 387 18.62 16.15 19.22
CA ARG A 387 19.52 16.58 18.14
C ARG A 387 19.55 15.53 17.04
N LEU A 388 19.40 15.96 15.79
CA LEU A 388 19.49 15.07 14.64
C LEU A 388 20.95 14.67 14.39
N LYS A 389 21.19 13.42 13.99
CA LYS A 389 22.52 12.98 13.50
C LYS A 389 22.88 13.62 12.16
N ALA A 390 21.87 13.89 11.35
CA ALA A 390 21.97 14.57 10.07
C ALA A 390 20.63 15.23 9.72
N GLN A 391 20.67 16.30 8.93
CA GLN A 391 19.46 17.00 8.48
C GLN A 391 18.51 16.01 7.79
N THR A 392 17.29 15.96 8.27
CA THR A 392 16.25 15.08 7.75
C THR A 392 15.27 15.90 6.91
N TYR A 393 14.98 15.41 5.70
CA TYR A 393 14.14 16.09 4.70
C TYR A 393 12.89 15.27 4.40
N LEU A 394 11.83 15.95 3.97
CA LEU A 394 10.60 15.30 3.52
C LEU A 394 10.25 15.77 2.11
N TRP A 395 10.30 14.85 1.16
CA TRP A 395 9.67 15.02 -0.13
C TRP A 395 8.20 14.61 -0.01
N VAL A 396 7.28 15.47 -0.41
CA VAL A 396 5.84 15.18 -0.36
C VAL A 396 5.14 15.87 -1.51
N ARG A 397 4.32 15.12 -2.25
CA ARG A 397 3.58 15.59 -3.42
C ARG A 397 2.19 14.98 -3.47
N ALA A 398 1.23 15.73 -4.01
CA ALA A 398 -0.03 15.16 -4.44
C ALA A 398 0.26 14.15 -5.56
N TRP A 399 -0.22 12.92 -5.41
CA TRP A 399 0.13 11.86 -6.35
C TRP A 399 -0.56 12.07 -7.69
N ASP A 400 0.25 12.30 -8.72
CA ASP A 400 -0.17 12.53 -10.08
C ASP A 400 0.70 11.70 -11.04
N ASN A 401 0.09 10.71 -11.68
CA ASN A 401 0.77 9.81 -12.61
C ASN A 401 1.26 10.50 -13.90
N GLN A 402 0.77 11.71 -14.20
CA GLN A 402 1.26 12.49 -15.34
C GLN A 402 2.52 13.26 -14.99
N GLN A 403 2.65 13.69 -13.73
CA GLN A 403 3.79 14.48 -13.26
C GLN A 403 4.94 13.61 -12.72
N TYR A 404 4.61 12.53 -12.03
CA TYR A 404 5.59 11.64 -11.40
C TYR A 404 5.60 10.28 -12.08
N PRO A 405 6.77 9.79 -12.51
CA PRO A 405 6.88 8.50 -13.15
C PRO A 405 6.51 7.40 -12.15
N SER A 406 5.84 6.36 -12.66
CA SER A 406 5.60 5.15 -11.89
C SER A 406 6.87 4.31 -11.76
N PRO A 407 7.10 3.60 -10.63
CA PRO A 407 8.36 2.93 -10.31
C PRO A 407 8.82 1.89 -11.36
N TYR A 408 7.87 1.24 -12.03
CA TYR A 408 8.14 0.19 -13.02
C TYR A 408 7.77 0.60 -14.46
N GLY A 409 7.52 1.89 -14.71
CA GLY A 409 7.14 2.39 -16.04
C GLY A 409 5.68 2.14 -16.46
N TYR A 410 4.84 1.60 -15.56
CA TYR A 410 3.40 1.41 -15.78
C TYR A 410 2.62 2.28 -14.81
N PRO A 411 1.63 3.10 -15.24
CA PRO A 411 0.91 4.00 -14.33
C PRO A 411 0.36 3.27 -13.11
N ALA A 412 0.45 3.87 -11.93
CA ALA A 412 0.09 3.23 -10.66
C ALA A 412 -0.82 4.12 -9.81
N TYR A 413 -1.81 3.55 -9.14
CA TYR A 413 -2.58 4.31 -8.16
C TYR A 413 -1.69 4.71 -6.99
N LEU A 414 -2.07 5.73 -6.20
CA LEU A 414 -1.34 6.05 -4.97
C LEU A 414 -1.23 4.83 -4.04
N ALA A 415 -2.29 4.03 -3.94
CA ALA A 415 -2.32 2.82 -3.12
C ALA A 415 -1.38 1.71 -3.60
N GLU A 416 -1.00 1.72 -4.88
CA GLU A 416 -0.07 0.80 -5.50
C GLU A 416 1.36 1.37 -5.53
N ALA A 417 1.51 2.68 -5.76
CA ALA A 417 2.81 3.34 -5.90
C ALA A 417 3.66 3.23 -4.61
N GLU A 418 3.04 3.34 -3.44
CA GLU A 418 3.73 3.21 -2.14
C GLU A 418 4.49 1.87 -1.99
N PRO A 419 3.82 0.69 -2.01
CA PRO A 419 4.53 -0.58 -1.85
C PRO A 419 5.50 -0.88 -3.01
N LEU A 420 5.22 -0.41 -4.23
CA LEU A 420 6.16 -0.55 -5.34
C LEU A 420 7.45 0.24 -5.10
N LEU A 421 7.36 1.49 -4.62
CA LEU A 421 8.51 2.31 -4.27
C LEU A 421 9.27 1.76 -3.07
N ILE A 422 8.57 1.26 -2.05
CA ILE A 422 9.20 0.56 -0.91
C ILE A 422 10.01 -0.64 -1.41
N GLY A 423 9.46 -1.44 -2.33
CA GLY A 423 10.15 -2.58 -2.93
C GLY A 423 11.42 -2.22 -3.72
N LEU A 424 11.43 -1.06 -4.39
CA LEU A 424 12.61 -0.51 -5.06
C LEU A 424 13.64 0.06 -4.07
N ALA A 425 13.19 0.91 -3.14
CA ALA A 425 14.05 1.53 -2.14
C ALA A 425 14.71 0.50 -1.23
N TYR A 426 13.98 -0.56 -0.84
CA TYR A 426 14.55 -1.65 -0.06
C TYR A 426 15.67 -2.37 -0.81
N ALA A 427 15.54 -2.55 -2.13
CA ALA A 427 16.58 -3.17 -2.94
C ALA A 427 17.82 -2.27 -3.08
N ALA A 428 17.64 -0.94 -3.09
CA ALA A 428 18.73 0.02 -3.18
C ALA A 428 19.43 0.30 -1.83
N SER A 429 18.67 0.28 -0.74
CA SER A 429 19.12 0.75 0.57
C SER A 429 18.50 -0.05 1.73
N PRO A 430 18.74 -1.38 1.79
CA PRO A 430 18.08 -2.26 2.76
C PRO A 430 18.43 -1.94 4.22
N GLU A 431 19.64 -1.44 4.47
CA GLU A 431 20.15 -1.13 5.82
C GLU A 431 19.62 0.19 6.39
N THR A 432 19.11 1.08 5.53
CA THR A 432 18.77 2.46 5.91
C THR A 432 17.27 2.75 5.88
N LEU A 433 16.50 1.94 5.14
CA LEU A 433 15.05 2.06 5.04
C LEU A 433 14.38 1.60 6.35
N LEU A 434 13.43 2.38 6.85
CA LEU A 434 12.74 2.21 8.14
C LEU A 434 11.24 1.89 7.99
N ASN A 435 10.82 1.44 6.81
CA ASN A 435 9.51 0.82 6.59
C ASN A 435 9.44 -0.51 7.35
N HIS A 436 8.32 -0.78 8.02
CA HIS A 436 8.16 -1.95 8.90
C HIS A 436 6.95 -2.75 8.45
N ASN A 437 7.07 -4.07 8.35
CA ASN A 437 6.04 -4.98 7.83
C ASN A 437 5.73 -4.81 6.33
N GLU A 438 6.09 -3.68 5.69
CA GLU A 438 6.01 -3.52 4.23
C GLU A 438 7.26 -4.06 3.49
N VAL A 439 8.26 -4.54 4.22
CA VAL A 439 9.51 -5.15 3.73
C VAL A 439 9.64 -6.59 4.25
N PRO A 440 10.53 -7.43 3.70
CA PRO A 440 10.72 -8.82 4.16
C PRO A 440 10.88 -8.94 5.69
N ALA A 441 10.39 -10.04 6.27
CA ALA A 441 10.35 -10.22 7.72
C ALA A 441 11.74 -10.20 8.38
N ASP A 442 12.77 -10.59 7.63
CA ASP A 442 14.18 -10.61 8.01
C ASP A 442 14.94 -9.31 7.69
N ALA A 443 14.28 -8.31 7.09
CA ALA A 443 14.88 -7.03 6.78
C ALA A 443 15.45 -6.33 8.03
N PRO A 444 16.56 -5.58 7.93
CA PRO A 444 17.17 -4.85 9.04
C PRO A 444 16.17 -3.97 9.81
N ALA A 445 15.23 -3.34 9.08
CA ALA A 445 14.15 -2.54 9.65
C ALA A 445 13.28 -3.32 10.64
N ASN A 446 13.05 -4.61 10.44
CA ASN A 446 12.19 -5.44 11.30
C ASN A 446 12.94 -6.01 12.52
N THR A 447 14.24 -5.73 12.66
CA THR A 447 15.02 -6.20 13.80
C THR A 447 14.63 -5.48 15.08
N ARG A 448 14.78 -6.16 16.23
CA ARG A 448 14.56 -5.57 17.57
C ARG A 448 15.83 -4.90 18.14
N ALA A 449 16.86 -4.74 17.32
CA ALA A 449 18.18 -4.29 17.77
C ALA A 449 18.28 -2.77 17.96
N PHE A 450 17.27 -2.00 17.54
CA PHE A 450 17.26 -0.56 17.73
C PHE A 450 17.21 -0.19 19.20
N GLU A 451 18.17 0.64 19.63
CA GLU A 451 18.27 1.19 20.96
C GLU A 451 18.21 2.71 20.89
N PHE A 452 17.40 3.31 21.77
CA PHE A 452 17.36 4.75 21.91
C PHE A 452 17.19 5.12 23.38
N GLN A 453 18.14 5.90 23.91
CA GLN A 453 18.03 6.53 25.22
C GLN A 453 17.13 7.77 25.07
N PRO A 454 15.99 7.85 25.77
CA PRO A 454 15.13 9.02 25.69
C PRO A 454 15.78 10.28 26.25
N VAL A 455 15.31 11.43 25.79
CA VAL A 455 15.68 12.74 26.32
C VAL A 455 15.20 12.84 27.78
N PRO A 456 16.07 13.19 28.73
CA PRO A 456 15.66 13.48 30.10
C PRO A 456 14.63 14.61 30.10
N ARG A 457 13.44 14.37 30.65
CA ARG A 457 12.52 15.46 30.95
C ARG A 457 13.07 16.20 32.15
N GLU A 458 13.32 17.51 32.00
CA GLU A 458 13.51 18.35 33.17
C GLU A 458 12.25 18.26 34.02
N GLU A 459 12.40 17.79 35.27
CA GLU A 459 11.28 17.82 36.22
C GLU A 459 10.78 19.27 36.30
N PRO A 460 9.47 19.52 36.23
CA PRO A 460 8.95 20.86 36.40
C PRO A 460 9.42 21.35 37.78
N VAL A 461 10.30 22.35 37.79
CA VAL A 461 10.76 23.01 39.01
C VAL A 461 9.50 23.40 39.78
N GLY A 462 9.34 22.79 40.96
CA GLY A 462 8.09 22.80 41.72
C GLY A 462 7.46 24.18 41.80
N LYS A 463 6.15 24.23 41.53
CA LYS A 463 5.32 25.38 41.90
C LYS A 463 4.96 25.33 43.38
#